data_AF-A0A7R9S4E1-F1
#
_entry.id   AF-A0A7R9S4E1-F1
#
_cell.length_a   1.000
_cell.length_b   1.000
_cell.length_c   1.000
_cell.angle_alpha   90.00
_cell.angle_beta   90.00
_cell.angle_gamma   90.00
#
_symmetry.space_group_name_H-M   'P 1'
#
loop_
_entity.id
_entity.type
_entity.pdbx_description
1 polymer ?
#
loop_
_entity_poly.entity_id
_entity_poly.type
_entity_poly.pdbx_seq_one_letter_code
_entity_poly.pdbx_strand_id
1 'polypeptide(L)'
;QNFGKKANKMFVNDHFMLCKLKLAPLLTQLFNIIITTNDTPETFTQAHITLIYKHGNPADPKSWRPINLCNSNYKFLTGICNQRLKE
;
A
#
# COMPACT_ATOMS: atom_id res chain seq x y z
N GLN A 1 -21.82 -9.80 12.68
CA GLN A 1 -21.82 -8.44 12.08
C GLN A 1 -20.52 -8.26 11.29
N ASN A 2 -20.56 -8.49 9.97
CA ASN A 2 -19.40 -8.51 9.07
C ASN A 2 -19.49 -7.41 8.00
N PHE A 3 -19.62 -6.14 8.42
CA PHE A 3 -19.84 -5.03 7.48
C PHE A 3 -18.65 -4.05 7.31
N GLY A 4 -17.54 -4.24 8.03
CA GLY A 4 -16.47 -3.21 8.06
C GLY A 4 -15.22 -3.46 7.21
N LYS A 5 -14.95 -4.69 6.75
CA LYS A 5 -13.61 -5.05 6.23
C LYS A 5 -13.40 -4.97 4.72
N LYS A 6 -14.48 -4.82 3.92
CA LYS A 6 -14.38 -4.78 2.44
C LYS A 6 -14.45 -3.38 1.85
N ALA A 7 -15.12 -2.42 2.51
CA ALA A 7 -15.40 -1.11 1.93
C ALA A 7 -14.15 -0.21 1.80
N ASN A 8 -13.18 -0.32 2.71
CA ASN A 8 -12.04 0.60 2.74
C ASN A 8 -10.86 0.19 1.82
N LYS A 9 -10.88 -1.04 1.29
CA LYS A 9 -9.88 -1.50 0.29
C LYS A 9 -10.25 -1.09 -1.14
N MET A 10 -11.48 -0.61 -1.33
CA MET A 10 -12.07 -0.24 -2.62
C MET A 10 -11.57 1.15 -3.05
N PHE A 11 -11.69 2.18 -2.23
CA PHE A 11 -11.64 3.57 -2.72
C PHE A 11 -10.38 3.98 -3.51
N VAL A 12 -9.16 3.62 -3.06
CA VAL A 12 -7.91 3.97 -3.80
C VAL A 12 -7.66 3.02 -4.97
N ASN A 13 -7.93 1.72 -4.79
CA ASN A 13 -7.79 0.75 -5.88
C ASN A 13 -8.79 1.01 -7.00
N ASP A 14 -9.99 1.49 -6.69
CA ASP A 14 -11.05 1.73 -7.67
C ASP A 14 -10.63 2.81 -8.67
N HIS A 15 -9.95 3.88 -8.23
CA HIS A 15 -9.39 4.88 -9.13
C HIS A 15 -8.31 4.29 -10.05
N PHE A 16 -7.44 3.42 -9.53
CA PHE A 16 -6.48 2.68 -10.34
C PHE A 16 -7.15 1.70 -11.30
N MET A 17 -8.26 1.08 -10.91
CA MET A 17 -9.02 0.16 -11.76
C MET A 17 -9.76 0.90 -12.87
N LEU A 18 -10.36 2.05 -12.55
CA LEU A 18 -11.06 2.91 -13.53
C LEU A 18 -10.12 3.44 -14.60
N CYS A 19 -8.89 3.80 -14.22
CA CYS A 19 -7.89 4.34 -15.15
C CYS A 19 -6.77 3.36 -15.50
N LYS A 20 -6.98 2.05 -15.27
CA LYS A 20 -5.93 1.03 -15.39
C LYS A 20 -5.19 1.08 -16.72
N LEU A 21 -5.93 1.22 -17.82
CA LEU A 21 -5.35 1.26 -19.18
C LEU A 21 -4.42 2.45 -19.41
N LYS A 22 -4.68 3.58 -18.74
CA LYS A 22 -3.84 4.79 -18.83
C LYS A 22 -2.70 4.78 -17.80
N LEU A 23 -2.96 4.27 -16.60
CA LEU A 23 -1.98 4.27 -15.50
C LEU A 23 -0.94 3.16 -15.62
N ALA A 24 -1.31 1.97 -16.12
CA ALA A 24 -0.38 0.85 -16.27
C ALA A 24 0.88 1.19 -17.07
N PRO A 25 0.82 1.81 -18.28
CA PRO A 25 2.04 2.15 -19.02
C PRO A 25 2.88 3.20 -18.28
N LEU A 26 2.25 4.20 -17.66
CA LEU A 26 2.95 5.24 -16.90
C LEU A 26 3.67 4.67 -15.66
N LEU A 27 3.00 3.81 -14.89
CA LEU A 27 3.60 3.12 -13.75
C LEU A 27 4.72 2.19 -14.19
N THR A 28 4.57 1.52 -15.34
CA THR A 28 5.62 0.65 -15.89
C THR A 28 6.89 1.44 -16.21
N GLN A 29 6.75 2.58 -16.89
CA GLN A 29 7.88 3.48 -17.17
C GLN A 29 8.52 3.99 -15.87
N LEU A 30 7.71 4.48 -14.94
CA LEU A 30 8.17 4.96 -13.64
C LEU A 30 8.93 3.88 -12.87
N PHE A 31 8.38 2.68 -12.75
CA PHE A 31 9.02 1.59 -12.01
C PHE A 31 10.31 1.10 -12.67
N ASN A 32 10.37 1.08 -14.00
CA ASN A 32 11.62 0.77 -14.69
C ASN A 32 12.69 1.82 -14.40
N ILE A 33 12.36 3.11 -14.40
CA ILE A 33 13.29 4.18 -14.02
C ILE A 33 13.77 3.98 -12.58
N ILE A 34 12.85 3.79 -11.63
CA ILE A 34 13.21 3.57 -10.22
C ILE A 34 14.18 2.39 -10.06
N ILE A 35 13.94 1.28 -10.76
CA ILE A 35 14.78 0.09 -10.68
C ILE A 35 16.16 0.33 -11.31
N THR A 36 16.25 1.09 -12.41
CA THR A 36 17.54 1.34 -13.09
C THR A 36 18.36 2.41 -12.41
N THR A 37 17.73 3.44 -11.84
CA THR A 37 18.42 4.55 -11.16
C THR A 37 18.65 4.30 -9.67
N ASN A 38 17.95 3.33 -9.07
CA ASN A 38 17.84 3.14 -7.62
C ASN A 38 17.34 4.40 -6.87
N ASP A 39 16.65 5.29 -7.58
CA ASP A 39 16.09 6.51 -7.01
C ASP A 39 14.58 6.33 -6.81
N THR A 40 14.11 6.58 -5.59
CA THR A 40 12.70 6.43 -5.22
C THR A 40 12.16 7.75 -4.68
N PRO A 41 10.90 8.11 -4.99
CA PRO A 41 10.28 9.26 -4.37
C PRO A 41 10.28 9.14 -2.84
N GLU A 42 10.55 10.23 -2.13
CA GLU A 42 10.57 10.26 -0.66
C GLU A 42 9.27 9.70 -0.05
N THR A 43 8.13 9.90 -0.72
CA THR A 43 6.83 9.36 -0.28
C THR A 43 6.78 7.83 -0.18
N PHE A 44 7.76 7.09 -0.73
CA PHE A 44 7.84 5.63 -0.59
C PHE A 44 8.34 5.21 0.79
N THR A 45 9.08 6.07 1.49
CA THR A 45 9.58 5.83 2.85
C THR A 45 8.61 6.32 3.93
N GLN A 46 7.54 7.01 3.53
CA GLN A 46 6.55 7.58 4.41
C GLN A 46 5.35 6.63 4.62
N ALA A 47 4.80 6.63 5.84
CA ALA A 47 3.58 5.91 6.16
C ALA A 47 2.76 6.65 7.22
N HIS A 48 1.44 6.59 7.10
CA HIS A 48 0.55 7.10 8.13
C HIS A 48 0.28 6.00 9.17
N ILE A 49 0.62 6.25 10.44
CA ILE A 49 0.44 5.29 11.52
C ILE A 49 -0.95 5.48 12.13
N THR A 50 -1.77 4.43 12.12
CA THR A 50 -3.08 4.43 12.77
C THR A 50 -3.18 3.25 13.72
N LEU A 51 -3.80 3.47 14.88
CA LEU A 51 -4.06 2.42 15.87
C LEU A 51 -5.37 1.70 15.53
N ILE A 52 -5.34 0.37 15.52
CA ILE A 52 -6.54 -0.47 15.43
C ILE A 52 -6.68 -1.29 16.71
N TYR A 53 -7.83 -1.18 17.35
CA TYR A 53 -8.15 -1.97 18.52
C TYR A 53 -8.21 -3.47 18.18
N LYS A 54 -7.56 -4.31 18.99
CA LYS A 54 -7.55 -5.76 18.80
C LYS A 54 -8.45 -6.47 19.83
N HIS A 55 -8.13 -6.35 21.13
CA HIS A 55 -8.86 -6.95 22.25
C HIS A 55 -8.29 -6.47 23.60
N GLY A 56 -9.03 -6.64 24.69
CA GLY A 56 -8.61 -6.33 26.06
C GLY A 56 -9.21 -5.03 26.60
N ASN A 57 -8.46 -4.29 27.41
CA ASN A 57 -8.90 -3.01 27.95
C ASN A 57 -8.54 -1.88 26.95
N PRO A 58 -9.51 -1.11 26.43
CA PRO A 58 -9.23 0.00 25.51
C PRO A 58 -8.31 1.09 26.09
N ALA A 59 -8.23 1.22 27.42
CA ALA A 59 -7.34 2.16 28.09
C ALA A 59 -5.88 1.64 28.16
N ASP A 60 -5.62 0.36 27.92
CA ASP A 60 -4.28 -0.21 27.86
C ASP A 60 -3.72 -0.09 26.43
N PRO A 61 -2.58 0.60 26.20
CA PRO A 61 -1.94 0.66 24.89
C PRO A 61 -1.66 -0.70 24.25
N LYS A 62 -1.45 -1.78 25.03
CA LYS A 62 -1.20 -3.13 24.53
C LYS A 62 -2.40 -3.75 23.80
N SER A 63 -3.61 -3.23 24.05
CA SER A 63 -4.84 -3.65 23.38
C SER A 63 -4.95 -3.14 21.94
N TRP A 64 -4.07 -2.23 21.54
CA TRP A 64 -4.04 -1.61 20.22
C TRP A 64 -2.88 -2.14 19.39
N ARG A 65 -3.10 -2.20 18.07
CA ARG A 65 -2.07 -2.53 17.10
C ARG A 65 -1.79 -1.32 16.23
N PRO A 66 -0.55 -0.82 16.18
CA PRO A 66 -0.18 0.17 15.18
C PRO A 66 -0.18 -0.50 13.81
N ILE A 67 -0.74 0.19 12.81
CA ILE A 67 -0.71 -0.20 11.41
C ILE A 67 -0.13 0.93 10.60
N ASN A 68 0.84 0.59 9.74
CA ASN A 68 1.43 1.52 8.80
C ASN A 68 0.62 1.53 7.50
N LEU A 69 -0.04 2.64 7.21
CA LEU A 69 -0.69 2.90 5.94
C LEU A 69 0.34 3.48 4.97
N CYS A 70 1.06 2.59 4.28
CA CYS A 70 2.07 2.94 3.28
C CYS A 70 1.44 3.30 1.92
N ASN A 71 2.23 4.02 1.10
CA ASN A 71 1.92 4.37 -0.29
C ASN A 71 1.53 3.14 -1.15
N SER A 72 0.47 3.28 -1.95
CA SER A 72 0.00 2.23 -2.86
C SER A 72 0.97 1.92 -4.00
N ASN A 73 1.67 2.92 -4.53
CA ASN A 73 2.68 2.75 -5.60
C ASN A 73 3.86 1.90 -5.10
N TYR A 74 4.31 2.15 -3.88
CA TYR A 74 5.32 1.32 -3.21
C TYR A 74 4.86 -0.15 -3.10
N LYS A 75 3.59 -0.41 -2.77
CA LYS A 75 3.04 -1.77 -2.70
C LYS A 75 3.01 -2.46 -4.07
N PHE A 76 2.73 -1.74 -5.15
CA PHE A 76 2.80 -2.30 -6.49
C PHE A 76 4.23 -2.67 -6.88
N LEU A 77 5.17 -1.75 -6.68
CA LEU A 77 6.58 -1.98 -7.00
C LEU A 77 7.14 -3.18 -6.24
N THR A 78 6.92 -3.23 -4.92
CA THR A 78 7.38 -4.37 -4.09
C THR A 78 6.71 -5.68 -4.49
N GLY A 79 5.43 -5.67 -4.88
CA GLY A 79 4.75 -6.83 -5.45
C GLY A 79 5.44 -7.36 -6.71
N ILE A 80 5.79 -6.46 -7.64
CA ILE A 80 6.50 -6.81 -8.88
C ILE A 80 7.90 -7.36 -8.58
N CYS A 81 8.67 -6.70 -7.71
CA CYS A 81 9.99 -7.16 -7.29
C CYS A 81 9.92 -8.55 -6.64
N ASN A 82 8.97 -8.75 -5.72
CA ASN A 82 8.78 -10.04 -5.06
C ASN A 82 8.39 -11.15 -6.04
N GLN A 83 7.65 -10.83 -7.09
CA GLN A 83 7.33 -11.79 -8.14
C GLN A 83 8.58 -12.17 -8.95
N ARG A 84 9.36 -11.17 -9.37
CA ARG A 84 10.61 -11.38 -10.13
C ARG A 84 11.67 -12.15 -9.34
N LEU A 85 11.72 -11.98 -8.01
CA LEU A 85 12.67 -12.70 -7.14
C LEU A 85 12.25 -14.13 -6.80
N LYS A 86 10.99 -14.50 -7.07
CA LYS A 86 10.48 -15.87 -6.85
C LYS A 86 10.67 -16.78 -8.07
N GLU A 87 11.08 -16.22 -9.21
CA GLU A 87 11.62 -16.95 -10.35
C GLU A 87 13.03 -17.47 -10.02
#